data_AF-A0A1I1U6Q2-F1
#
_entry.id   AF-A0A1I1U6Q2-F1
#
_cell.length_a   1.000
_cell.length_b   1.000
_cell.length_c   1.000
_cell.angle_alpha   90.00
_cell.angle_beta   90.00
_cell.angle_gamma   90.00
#
_symmetry.space_group_name_H-M   'P 1'
#
loop_
_entity.id
_entity.type
_entity.pdbx_description
1 polymer ?
#
loop_
_entity_poly.entity_id
_entity_poly.type
_entity_poly.pdbx_seq_one_letter_code
_entity_poly.pdbx_strand_id
1 'polypeptide(L)' 'MRTMNQDQAQGKWDQLKGKAKRIWGELTDDDFLKAEGSADKLYGIIQERFGDGKEAIQRKLEDLHLP' A
#
# COMPACT_ATOMS: atom_id res chain seq x y z
N MET A 1 -28.21 -7.13 -4.42
CA MET A 1 -27.09 -8.08 -4.32
C MET A 1 -25.82 -7.24 -4.19
N ARG A 2 -25.17 -7.24 -3.01
CA ARG A 2 -24.06 -6.33 -2.69
C ARG A 2 -22.79 -6.73 -3.45
N THR A 3 -22.13 -5.73 -4.01
CA THR A 3 -21.04 -5.78 -4.97
C THR A 3 -19.80 -6.52 -4.45
N MET A 4 -19.69 -7.82 -4.74
CA MET A 4 -18.56 -8.68 -4.33
C MET A 4 -17.18 -8.16 -4.77
N ASN A 5 -17.11 -7.32 -5.82
CA ASN A 5 -15.83 -6.79 -6.33
C ASN A 5 -15.24 -5.66 -5.47
N GLN A 6 -16.07 -4.86 -4.80
CA GLN A 6 -15.59 -3.69 -4.07
C GLN A 6 -14.97 -4.07 -2.73
N ASP A 7 -15.54 -5.10 -2.08
CA ASP A 7 -15.08 -5.63 -0.79
C ASP A 7 -13.67 -6.24 -0.90
N GLN A 8 -13.42 -6.95 -2.01
CA GLN A 8 -12.11 -7.55 -2.31
C GLN A 8 -11.03 -6.50 -2.57
N ALA A 9 -11.36 -5.40 -3.26
CA ALA A 9 -10.42 -4.31 -3.52
C ALA A 9 -10.03 -3.60 -2.22
N GLN A 10 -11.02 -3.35 -1.35
CA GLN A 10 -10.80 -2.71 -0.06
C GLN A 10 -9.97 -3.59 0.88
N GLY A 11 -10.22 -4.91 0.92
CA GLY A 11 -9.40 -5.84 1.68
C GLY A 11 -7.94 -5.90 1.20
N LYS A 12 -7.71 -5.92 -0.12
CA LYS A 12 -6.34 -5.86 -0.69
C LYS A 12 -5.64 -4.55 -0.36
N TRP A 13 -6.37 -3.43 -0.39
CA TRP A 13 -5.82 -2.13 0.00
C TRP A 13 -5.41 -2.09 1.48
N ASP A 14 -6.23 -2.64 2.37
CA ASP A 14 -5.93 -2.68 3.81
C ASP A 14 -4.68 -3.53 4.10
N GLN A 15 -4.56 -4.67 3.43
CA GLN A 15 -3.35 -5.51 3.47
C GLN A 15 -2.11 -4.74 2.97
N LEU A 16 -2.23 -4.03 1.85
CA LEU A 16 -1.14 -3.21 1.30
C LEU A 16 -0.72 -2.10 2.27
N LYS A 17 -1.68 -1.38 2.86
CA LYS A 17 -1.44 -0.36 3.89
C LYS A 17 -0.71 -0.94 5.09
N GLY A 18 -1.17 -2.09 5.60
CA GLY A 18 -0.53 -2.77 6.73
C GLY A 18 0.92 -3.16 6.42
N LYS A 19 1.16 -3.74 5.24
CA LYS A 19 2.50 -4.10 4.80
C LYS A 19 3.40 -2.88 4.64
N ALA A 20 2.91 -1.84 3.97
CA ALA A 20 3.65 -0.61 3.73
C ALA A 20 4.02 0.09 5.05
N LYS A 21 3.10 0.17 6.02
CA LYS A 21 3.36 0.75 7.34
C LYS A 21 4.42 -0.03 8.14
N ARG A 22 4.58 -1.34 7.89
CA ARG A 22 5.67 -2.13 8.50
C ARG A 22 7.03 -1.88 7.85
N ILE A 23 7.07 -1.83 6.52
CA ILE A 23 8.32 -1.65 5.76
C ILE A 23 8.82 -0.22 5.92
N TRP A 24 7.93 0.74 5.68
CA TRP A 24 8.20 2.18 5.78
C TRP A 24 7.47 2.69 7.02
N GLY A 25 8.07 2.46 8.20
CA GLY A 25 7.51 2.89 9.49
C GLY A 25 7.18 4.39 9.61
N GLU A 26 7.70 5.21 8.69
CA GLU A 26 7.40 6.64 8.59
C GLU A 26 6.13 6.97 7.78
N LEU A 27 5.52 5.99 7.11
CA LEU A 27 4.23 6.17 6.44
C LEU A 27 3.13 6.34 7.49
N THR A 28 2.41 7.45 7.36
CA THR A 28 1.31 7.80 8.26
C THR A 28 -0.04 7.54 7.61
N ASP A 29 -1.08 7.53 8.43
CA ASP A 29 -2.47 7.45 7.97
C ASP A 29 -2.83 8.56 6.97
N ASP A 30 -2.19 9.73 7.03
CA ASP A 30 -2.32 10.82 6.05
C ASP A 30 -1.77 10.44 4.66
N ASP A 31 -0.62 9.77 4.60
CA ASP A 31 -0.05 9.28 3.35
C ASP A 31 -0.97 8.25 2.67
N PHE A 32 -1.60 7.37 3.47
CA PHE A 32 -2.59 6.43 2.96
C PHE A 32 -3.90 7.09 2.55
N LEU A 33 -4.30 8.18 3.22
CA LEU A 33 -5.48 8.98 2.83
C LEU A 33 -5.24 9.69 1.49
N LYS A 34 -4.05 10.28 1.30
CA LYS A 34 -3.63 10.89 0.02
C LYS A 34 -3.60 9.89 -1.13
N ALA A 35 -3.32 8.62 -0.83
CA ALA A 35 -3.38 7.55 -1.82
C ALA A 35 -4.82 7.16 -2.21
N GLU A 36 -5.84 7.62 -1.47
CA GLU A 36 -7.27 7.42 -1.78
C GLU A 36 -7.66 5.96 -2.08
N GLY A 37 -7.04 4.98 -1.42
CA GLY A 37 -7.35 3.57 -1.68
C GLY A 37 -6.64 2.97 -2.90
N SER A 38 -5.74 3.71 -3.54
CA SER A 38 -5.04 3.30 -4.76
C SER A 38 -3.59 2.91 -4.48
N ALA A 39 -3.23 1.66 -4.82
CA ALA A 39 -1.86 1.17 -4.75
C ALA A 39 -0.89 2.01 -5.59
N ASP A 40 -1.31 2.46 -6.77
CA ASP A 40 -0.46 3.24 -7.67
C ASP A 40 -0.11 4.60 -7.06
N LYS A 41 -1.08 5.26 -6.41
CA LYS A 41 -0.83 6.50 -5.68
C LYS A 41 0.08 6.30 -4.48
N LEU A 42 -0.10 5.20 -3.74
CA LEU A 42 0.80 4.87 -2.63
C LEU A 42 2.25 4.70 -3.10
N TYR A 43 2.45 4.03 -4.24
CA TYR A 43 3.77 3.86 -4.82
C TYR A 43 4.40 5.20 -5.19
N GLY A 44 3.61 6.14 -5.73
CA GLY A 44 4.06 7.52 -5.96
C GLY A 44 4.55 8.19 -4.68
N ILE A 45 3.74 8.14 -3.61
CA ILE A 45 4.09 8.76 -2.32
C ILE A 45 5.35 8.13 -1.72
N ILE A 46 5.49 6.80 -1.79
CA ILE A 46 6.67 6.10 -1.30
C ILE A 46 7.90 6.49 -2.13
N GLN A 47 7.76 6.57 -3.45
CA GLN A 47 8.84 7.01 -4.33
C GLN A 47 9.25 8.45 -4.03
N GLU A 48 8.31 9.36 -3.79
CA GLU A 48 8.62 10.75 -3.44
C GLU A 48 9.28 10.89 -2.06
N ARG A 49 8.84 10.10 -1.06
CA ARG A 49 9.39 10.16 0.31
C ARG A 49 10.72 9.43 0.48
N PHE A 50 10.82 8.22 -0.06
CA PHE A 50 11.94 7.31 0.19
C PHE A 50 12.86 7.12 -1.02
N GLY A 51 12.45 7.57 -2.22
CA GLY A 51 13.21 7.36 -3.45
C GLY A 51 13.19 5.92 -3.96
N ASP A 52 12.45 5.03 -3.31
CA ASP A 52 12.30 3.63 -3.76
C ASP A 52 11.52 3.59 -5.09
N GLY A 53 12.08 2.91 -6.10
CA GLY A 53 11.37 2.66 -7.33
C GLY A 53 10.23 1.65 -7.16
N LYS A 54 9.22 1.70 -8.03
CA LYS A 54 8.04 0.82 -8.00
C LYS A 54 8.38 -0.67 -7.84
N GLU A 55 9.41 -1.16 -8.53
CA GLU A 55 9.88 -2.54 -8.43
C GLU A 55 10.42 -2.89 -7.03
N ALA A 56 11.18 -1.98 -6.42
CA ALA A 56 11.70 -2.18 -5.07
C ALA A 56 10.55 -2.18 -4.05
N ILE A 57 9.58 -1.28 -4.22
CA ILE A 57 8.37 -1.21 -3.40
C ILE A 57 7.58 -2.52 -3.47
N GLN A 58 7.31 -3.01 -4.69
CA GLN A 58 6.63 -4.28 -4.91
C GLN A 58 7.38 -5.44 -4.26
N ARG A 59 8.70 -5.55 -4.49
CA ARG A 59 9.51 -6.60 -3.86
C ARG A 59 9.44 -6.57 -2.34
N LYS A 60 9.53 -5.41 -1.70
CA LYS A 60 9.42 -5.30 -0.23
C LYS A 60 8.03 -5.72 0.26
N LEU A 61 6.97 -5.36 -0.46
CA LEU A 61 5.59 -5.74 -0.13
C LEU A 61 5.32 -7.24 -0.33
N GLU A 62 5.93 -7.84 -1.35
CA GLU A 62 5.86 -9.28 -1.63
C GLU A 62 6.67 -10.10 -0.62
N ASP A 63 7.87 -9.61 -0.25
CA ASP A 63 8.76 -10.22 0.75
C ASP A 63 8.15 -10.25 2.15
N LEU A 64 7.25 -9.30 2.46
CA LEU A 64 6.45 -9.35 3.67
C LEU A 64 5.43 -10.50 3.60
N HIS A 65 5.93 -11.71 3.89
CA HIS A 65 5.13 -12.89 4.17
C HIS A 65 4.45 -12.63 5.51
N LEU A 66 3.17 -12.29 5.47
CA LEU A 66 2.34 -12.28 6.66
C LEU A 66 2.13 -13.75 7.05
N PRO A 67 2.62 -14.20 8.23
CA PRO A 67 2.38 -15.56 8.70
C PRO A 67 0.89 -15.81 8.99
#